data_AF-A0A6N8YXB4-F1
#
_entry.id   AF-A0A6N8YXB4-F1
#
_cell.length_a   1.000
_cell.length_b   1.000
_cell.length_c   1.000
_cell.angle_alpha   90.00
_cell.angle_beta   90.00
_cell.angle_gamma   90.00
#
_symmetry.space_group_name_H-M   'P 1'
#
loop_
_entity.id
_entity.type
_entity.pdbx_description
1 polymer ?
#
loop_
_entity_poly.entity_id
_entity_poly.type
_entity_poly.pdbx_seq_one_letter_code
_entity_poly.pdbx_strand_id
1 'polypeptide(L)'
;MSTEKINGAKNLSWGDCAGVERDPERLAGAWTFGKTRLPLYAVFENLASGATIQEVTQQFSVTEEQIKAVLGHAARMLEEDRLAGDDGP
;
A
#
# COMPACT_ATOMS: atom_id res chain seq x y z
N MET A 1 24.79 -6.11 4.94
CA MET A 1 23.43 -5.53 4.91
C MET A 1 22.72 -6.13 3.71
N SER A 2 22.15 -7.32 3.90
CA SER A 2 21.54 -8.10 2.82
C SER A 2 20.12 -7.60 2.58
N THR A 3 19.90 -6.95 1.44
CA THR A 3 18.57 -6.80 0.88
C THR A 3 18.23 -8.09 0.15
N GLU A 4 17.64 -9.03 0.88
CA GLU A 4 16.90 -10.15 0.30
C GLU A 4 15.82 -9.53 -0.60
N LYS A 5 15.99 -9.63 -1.91
CA LYS A 5 14.97 -9.22 -2.87
C LYS A 5 13.78 -10.14 -2.66
N ILE A 6 12.67 -9.56 -2.20
CA ILE A 6 11.35 -10.20 -2.19
C ILE A 6 10.95 -10.55 -3.63
N ASN A 7 11.43 -11.70 -4.13
CA ASN A 7 11.21 -12.19 -5.49
C ASN A 7 9.83 -12.85 -5.70
N GLY A 8 8.85 -12.56 -4.85
CA GLY A 8 7.48 -13.09 -4.95
C GLY A 8 6.39 -12.03 -5.15
N ALA A 9 6.64 -10.76 -4.82
CA ALA A 9 5.67 -9.71 -5.08
C ALA A 9 5.95 -9.13 -6.46
N LYS A 10 5.19 -9.59 -7.46
CA LYS A 10 4.98 -8.89 -8.73
C LYS A 10 4.99 -7.39 -8.44
N ASN A 11 6.03 -6.68 -8.90
CA ASN A 11 6.37 -5.30 -8.55
C ASN A 11 5.10 -4.49 -8.29
N LEU A 12 4.73 -4.27 -7.01
CA LEU A 12 3.43 -3.72 -6.62
C LEU A 12 3.25 -2.38 -7.34
N SER A 13 2.50 -2.41 -8.44
CA SER A 13 2.39 -1.29 -9.35
C SER A 13 1.25 -0.44 -8.85
N TRP A 14 1.53 0.30 -7.78
CA TRP A 14 0.60 1.25 -7.17
C TRP A 14 0.35 2.49 -8.05
N GLY A 15 0.97 2.58 -9.24
CA GLY A 15 0.84 3.72 -10.15
C GLY A 15 -0.58 3.96 -10.69
N ASP A 16 -1.47 2.96 -10.62
CA ASP A 16 -2.89 3.08 -10.99
C ASP A 16 -3.77 3.49 -9.80
N CYS A 17 -3.22 3.53 -8.57
CA CYS A 17 -3.99 3.87 -7.38
C CYS A 17 -3.96 5.39 -7.13
N ALA A 18 -5.09 6.07 -7.32
CA ALA A 18 -5.21 7.51 -7.08
C ALA A 18 -4.97 7.94 -5.62
N GLY A 19 -4.99 6.99 -4.67
CA GLY A 19 -4.77 7.26 -3.25
C GLY A 19 -3.32 7.47 -2.86
N VAL A 20 -2.37 7.26 -3.78
CA VAL A 20 -0.94 7.21 -3.45
C VAL A 20 -0.07 7.97 -4.44
N GLU A 21 1.12 8.36 -3.98
CA GLU A 21 2.13 9.06 -4.74
C GLU A 21 3.49 8.44 -4.44
N ARG A 22 4.37 8.47 -5.42
CA ARG A 22 5.77 8.09 -5.27
C ARG A 22 6.64 9.23 -5.77
N ASP A 23 7.54 9.67 -4.90
CA ASP A 23 8.55 10.65 -5.22
C ASP A 23 9.92 9.99 -4.98
N PRO A 24 10.76 9.80 -6.01
CA PRO A 24 12.03 9.08 -5.90
C PRO A 24 13.04 9.79 -4.99
N GLU A 25 12.87 11.10 -4.75
CA GLU A 25 13.75 11.92 -3.91
C GLU A 25 13.28 11.94 -2.45
N ARG A 26 12.06 11.47 -2.17
CA ARG A 26 11.46 11.45 -0.82
C ARG A 26 11.35 10.02 -0.29
N LEU A 27 11.71 9.83 0.97
CA LEU A 27 11.58 8.54 1.69
C LEU A 27 12.17 7.35 0.91
N ALA A 28 13.31 7.55 0.23
CA ALA A 28 13.96 6.55 -0.62
C ALA A 28 13.04 5.95 -1.70
N GLY A 29 12.08 6.74 -2.22
CA GLY A 29 11.14 6.30 -3.25
C GLY A 29 10.03 5.39 -2.74
N ALA A 30 9.71 5.43 -1.45
CA ALA A 30 8.56 4.73 -0.88
C ALA A 30 7.24 5.30 -1.42
N TRP A 31 6.22 4.45 -1.53
CA TRP A 31 4.86 4.88 -1.79
C TRP A 31 4.27 5.56 -0.55
N THR A 32 3.65 6.71 -0.76
CA THR A 32 3.02 7.52 0.27
C THR A 32 1.57 7.81 -0.08
N PHE A 33 0.74 8.12 0.92
CA PHE A 33 -0.61 8.59 0.65
C PHE A 33 -0.60 9.96 -0.03
N GLY A 34 -1.53 10.15 -0.97
CA GLY A 34 -1.79 11.39 -1.69
C GLY A 34 -1.65 12.66 -0.85
N LYS A 35 -0.73 13.56 -1.21
CA LYS A 35 -0.48 14.85 -0.56
C LYS A 35 0.00 14.74 0.88
N THR A 36 0.47 13.57 1.29
CA THR A 36 1.04 13.32 2.62
C THR A 36 2.53 12.96 2.53
N ARG A 37 3.19 12.89 3.68
CA ARG A 37 4.49 12.21 3.83
C ARG A 37 4.32 10.83 4.49
N LEU A 38 3.10 10.35 4.59
CA LEU A 38 2.78 9.12 5.31
C LEU A 38 3.02 7.92 4.38
N PRO A 39 4.01 7.06 4.67
CA PRO A 39 4.23 5.88 3.87
C PRO A 39 3.11 4.85 4.07
N LEU A 40 2.81 4.06 3.05
CA LEU A 40 1.74 3.05 3.11
C LEU A 40 1.92 2.08 4.27
N TYR A 41 3.17 1.63 4.51
CA TYR A 41 3.47 0.67 5.58
C TYR A 41 3.03 1.19 6.95
N ALA A 42 3.14 2.49 7.22
CA ALA A 42 2.79 3.04 8.53
C ALA A 42 1.29 2.88 8.82
N VAL A 43 0.42 3.08 7.82
CA VAL A 43 -1.02 2.83 7.98
C VAL A 43 -1.30 1.36 8.18
N PHE A 44 -0.67 0.48 7.38
CA PHE A 44 -0.85 -0.96 7.54
C PHE A 44 -0.39 -1.47 8.91
N GLU A 45 0.72 -0.96 9.44
CA GLU A 45 1.18 -1.30 10.79
C GLU A 45 0.18 -0.88 11.87
N ASN A 46 -0.40 0.32 11.76
CA ASN A 46 -1.44 0.77 12.69
C ASN A 46 -2.68 -0.14 12.64
N LEU A 47 -3.17 -0.44 11.44
CA LEU A 47 -4.32 -1.34 11.26
C LEU A 47 -4.02 -2.76 11.77
N ALA A 48 -2.82 -3.28 11.52
CA ALA A 48 -2.37 -4.58 12.02
C ALA A 48 -2.24 -4.62 13.55
N SER A 49 -1.92 -3.48 14.17
CA SER A 49 -1.90 -3.31 15.63
C SER A 49 -3.31 -3.18 16.24
N GLY A 50 -4.37 -3.23 15.43
CA GLY A 50 -5.76 -3.16 15.87
C GLY A 50 -6.38 -1.77 15.85
N ALA A 51 -5.68 -0.75 15.32
CA ALA A 51 -6.27 0.58 15.16
C ALA A 51 -7.41 0.54 14.12
N THR A 52 -8.47 1.28 14.39
CA THR A 52 -9.55 1.50 13.41
C THR A 52 -9.13 2.52 12.35
N ILE A 53 -9.78 2.48 11.17
CA ILE A 53 -9.55 3.49 10.12
C ILE A 53 -9.81 4.90 10.67
N GLN A 54 -10.85 5.07 11.49
CA GLN A 54 -11.14 6.36 12.11
C GLN A 54 -9.97 6.84 12.97
N GLU A 55 -9.42 5.99 13.85
CA GLU A 55 -8.27 6.36 14.70
C GLU A 55 -7.06 6.77 13.85
N VAL A 56 -6.76 6.04 12.78
CA VAL A 56 -5.66 6.38 11.86
C VAL A 56 -5.90 7.75 11.22
N THR A 57 -7.12 8.05 10.75
CA THR A 57 -7.44 9.36 10.14
C THR A 57 -7.43 10.51 11.14
N GLN A 58 -7.57 10.23 12.44
CA GLN A 58 -7.43 11.25 13.49
C GLN A 58 -5.97 11.53 13.83
N GLN A 59 -5.10 10.54 13.72
CA GLN A 59 -3.68 10.66 14.06
C GLN A 59 -2.82 11.15 12.89
N PHE A 60 -3.25 10.88 11.66
CA PHE A 60 -2.50 11.22 10.46
C PHE A 60 -3.35 12.01 9.48
N SER A 61 -2.71 12.85 8.66
CA SER A 61 -3.36 13.65 7.61
C SER A 61 -3.76 12.82 6.38
N VAL A 62 -4.33 11.64 6.60
CA VAL A 62 -4.85 10.73 5.58
C VAL A 62 -6.37 10.66 5.72
N THR A 63 -7.09 10.58 4.61
CA THR A 63 -8.55 10.44 4.65
C THR A 63 -8.98 8.98 4.66
N GLU A 64 -10.17 8.70 5.18
CA GLU A 64 -10.77 7.37 5.11
C GLU A 64 -10.87 6.86 3.66
N GLU A 65 -11.25 7.74 2.73
CA GLU A 65 -11.34 7.42 1.30
C GLU A 65 -10.00 7.00 0.72
N GLN A 66 -8.91 7.68 1.09
CA GLN A 66 -7.56 7.30 0.68
C GLN A 66 -7.17 5.92 1.21
N ILE A 67 -7.45 5.63 2.49
CA ILE A 67 -7.17 4.32 3.10
C ILE A 67 -7.98 3.23 2.38
N LYS A 68 -9.27 3.45 2.16
CA LYS A 68 -10.14 2.51 1.44
C LYS A 68 -9.68 2.28 0.00
N ALA A 69 -9.26 3.32 -0.71
CA ALA A 69 -8.73 3.20 -2.07
C ALA A 69 -7.46 2.34 -2.11
N VAL A 70 -6.54 2.53 -1.15
CA VAL A 70 -5.32 1.72 -1.02
C VAL A 70 -5.66 0.27 -0.69
N LEU A 71 -6.56 0.01 0.26
CA LEU A 71 -6.99 -1.34 0.64
C LEU A 71 -7.70 -2.05 -0.52
N GLY A 72 -8.58 -1.36 -1.25
CA GLY A 72 -9.27 -1.90 -2.41
C GLY A 72 -8.31 -2.25 -3.56
N HIS A 73 -7.33 -1.38 -3.82
CA HIS A 73 -6.29 -1.67 -4.82
C HIS A 73 -5.42 -2.87 -4.42
N ALA A 74 -5.05 -2.97 -3.13
CA ALA A 74 -4.31 -4.12 -2.61
C ALA A 74 -5.09 -5.43 -2.79
N ALA A 75 -6.39 -5.43 -2.47
CA ALA A 75 -7.26 -6.60 -2.67
C ALA A 75 -7.30 -7.01 -4.15
N ARG A 76 -7.51 -6.07 -5.07
CA ARG A 76 -7.50 -6.35 -6.52
C ARG A 76 -6.19 -6.96 -6.99
N MET A 77 -5.05 -6.41 -6.57
CA MET A 77 -3.73 -6.95 -6.92
C MET A 77 -3.55 -8.40 -6.44
N LEU A 78 -4.06 -8.72 -5.25
CA LEU A 78 -4.02 -10.08 -4.70
C LEU A 78 -4.96 -11.03 -5.45
N GLU A 79 -6.12 -10.57 -5.88
CA GLU A 79 -7.03 -11.35 -6.71
C GLU A 79 -6.45 -11.65 -8.10
N GLU A 80 -5.82 -10.66 -8.73
CA GLU A 80 -5.12 -10.82 -10.01
C GLU A 80 -3.93 -11.78 -9.90
N ASP A 81 -3.18 -11.73 -8.80
CA ASP A 81 -2.09 -12.66 -8.50
C ASP A 81 -2.63 -14.10 -8.32
N ARG A 82 -3.71 -14.25 -7.54
CA ARG A 82 -4.38 -15.55 -7.36
C ARG A 82 -4.85 -16.15 -8.67
N LEU A 83 -5.49 -15.36 -9.53
CA LEU A 83 -5.97 -15.82 -10.84
C LEU A 83 -4.84 -16.14 -11.81
N ALA A 84 -3.72 -15.41 -11.74
CA ALA A 84 -2.53 -15.72 -12.51
C ALA A 84 -1.82 -17.00 -12.02
N GLY A 85 -2.03 -17.39 -10.76
CA GLY A 85 -1.52 -18.62 -10.17
C GLY A 85 -2.37 -19.87 -10.39
N ASP A 86 -3.57 -19.73 -10.97
CA ASP A 86 -4.52 -20.83 -11.23
C ASP A 86 -4.47 -21.31 -12.71
N ASP A 87 -3.40 -20.98 -13.46
CA ASP A 87 -3.08 -21.61 -14.74
C ASP A 87 -2.14 -22.81 -14.51
N GLY A 88 -2.74 -23.93 -14.10
CA GLY A 88 -2.27 -25.24 -14.57
C GLY A 88 -2.37 -26.41 -13.57
N PRO A 89 -2.37 -27.66 -14.07
CA PRO A 89 -2.74 -28.13 -15.42
C PRO A 89 -4.25 -28.44 -15.58
#